data_AF-A0A7S7MPL2-F1
#
_entry.id   AF-A0A7S7MPL2-F1
#
_cell.length_a   1.000
_cell.length_b   1.000
_cell.length_c   1.000
_cell.angle_alpha   90.00
_cell.angle_beta   90.00
_cell.angle_gamma   90.00
#
_symmetry.space_group_name_H-M   'P 1'
#
loop_
_entity.id
_entity.type
_entity.pdbx_description
1 polymer ?
#
loop_
_entity_poly.entity_id
_entity_poly.type
_entity_poly.pdbx_seq_one_letter_code
_entity_poly.pdbx_strand_id
1 'polypeptide(L)'
;MSLFPENHSKRRAILVLNESDIEHCRYDLPPDERSFLYSEEAFVLPTSALSSKEECPALTNILDSDQVRHGNILIQSPYDRDVYAELSEAKEVFSMEKMRHFTRLCQILGASKVQIKQVDITKEGATSTLNLEGRTTLATAEVSFESSISKVLKNVFSISSSYSGGQPDIVGAEQYLRKNLLWNDSVLRGLVEQRGHQSNQIKDQNICINLTREANKSLSVAAKLNLPIKNIGIQANYREVASASEELSLTMNVVF
;
A
#
# COMPACT_ATOMS: atom_id res chain seq x y z
N MET A 1 18.53 -21.74 -12.13
CA MET A 1 17.54 -20.66 -11.88
C MET A 1 16.64 -21.12 -10.75
N SER A 2 16.37 -20.28 -9.75
CA SER A 2 15.30 -20.56 -8.78
C SER A 2 13.96 -20.24 -9.42
N LEU A 3 13.01 -21.17 -9.35
CA LEU A 3 11.61 -20.94 -9.74
C LEU A 3 11.04 -19.75 -8.95
N PHE A 4 10.11 -19.00 -9.56
CA PHE A 4 9.44 -17.91 -8.86
C PHE A 4 8.71 -18.43 -7.61
N PRO A 5 8.93 -17.89 -6.40
CA PRO A 5 8.45 -18.52 -5.17
C PRO A 5 6.93 -18.44 -5.06
N GLU A 6 6.22 -19.55 -4.88
CA GLU A 6 4.77 -19.54 -4.56
C GLU A 6 4.49 -18.95 -3.16
N ASN A 7 5.42 -19.16 -2.22
CA ASN A 7 5.29 -18.62 -0.87
C ASN A 7 5.48 -17.09 -0.90
N HIS A 8 4.38 -16.37 -0.74
CA HIS A 8 4.33 -14.90 -0.74
C HIS A 8 5.31 -14.26 0.26
N SER A 9 5.59 -14.90 1.40
CA SER A 9 6.52 -14.36 2.40
C SER A 9 7.95 -14.22 1.86
N LYS A 10 8.35 -15.06 0.88
CA LYS A 10 9.67 -15.00 0.24
C LYS A 10 9.80 -13.95 -0.86
N ARG A 11 8.71 -13.25 -1.17
CA ARG A 11 8.61 -12.28 -2.26
C ARG A 11 7.89 -11.01 -1.80
N ARG A 12 8.10 -10.58 -0.56
CA ARG A 12 7.53 -9.32 -0.05
C ARG A 12 8.19 -8.10 -0.69
N ALA A 13 9.47 -8.24 -1.05
CA ALA A 13 10.17 -7.34 -1.97
C ALA A 13 10.76 -8.16 -3.13
N ILE A 14 10.71 -7.63 -4.34
CA ILE A 14 11.33 -8.24 -5.52
C ILE A 14 12.33 -7.25 -6.10
N LEU A 15 13.57 -7.69 -6.28
CA LEU A 15 14.61 -6.92 -6.96
C LEU A 15 14.78 -7.46 -8.37
N VAL A 16 14.58 -6.60 -9.38
CA VAL A 16 14.70 -6.98 -10.78
C VAL A 16 16.13 -6.69 -11.26
N LEU A 17 16.88 -7.70 -11.65
CA LEU A 17 18.27 -7.57 -12.13
C LEU A 17 18.47 -8.30 -13.45
N ASN A 18 19.44 -7.86 -14.25
CA ASN A 18 19.93 -8.66 -15.36
C ASN A 18 20.86 -9.79 -14.86
N GLU A 19 21.17 -10.76 -15.73
CA GLU A 19 22.02 -11.90 -15.35
C GLU A 19 23.44 -11.49 -14.94
N SER A 20 24.02 -10.48 -15.59
CA SER A 20 25.37 -9.99 -15.28
C SER A 20 25.47 -9.43 -13.86
N ASP A 21 24.47 -8.68 -13.42
CA ASP A 21 24.41 -8.09 -12.08
C ASP A 21 24.15 -9.18 -11.03
N ILE A 22 23.34 -10.18 -11.37
CA ILE A 22 23.11 -11.34 -10.50
C ILE A 22 24.42 -12.12 -10.27
N GLU A 23 25.21 -12.33 -11.33
CA GLU A 23 26.51 -12.98 -11.23
C GLU A 23 27.50 -12.13 -10.43
N HIS A 24 27.58 -10.82 -10.70
CA HIS A 24 28.40 -9.88 -9.93
C HIS A 24 28.05 -9.93 -8.43
N CYS A 25 26.76 -9.89 -8.08
CA CYS A 25 26.33 -10.00 -6.69
C CYS A 25 26.67 -11.33 -6.02
N ARG A 26 26.69 -12.43 -6.79
CA ARG A 26 27.01 -13.76 -6.25
C ARG A 26 28.50 -13.93 -5.98
N TYR A 27 29.34 -13.48 -6.90
CA TYR A 27 30.76 -13.85 -6.92
C TYR A 27 31.70 -12.72 -6.48
N ASP A 28 31.34 -11.46 -6.74
CA ASP A 28 32.26 -10.33 -6.58
C ASP A 28 31.97 -9.49 -5.32
N LEU A 29 30.77 -9.59 -4.75
CA LEU A 29 30.41 -8.86 -3.54
C LEU A 29 30.85 -9.56 -2.24
N PRO A 30 31.25 -8.79 -1.22
CA PRO A 30 31.48 -9.29 0.13
C PRO A 30 30.26 -10.06 0.70
N PRO A 31 30.46 -11.08 1.56
CA PRO A 31 29.37 -11.89 2.11
C PRO A 31 28.23 -11.10 2.77
N ASP A 32 28.55 -10.01 3.44
CA ASP A 32 27.66 -9.07 4.11
C ASP A 32 26.82 -8.24 3.13
N GLU A 33 27.40 -7.83 2.00
CA GLU A 33 26.72 -7.05 0.95
C GLU A 33 25.82 -7.89 0.04
N ARG A 34 26.02 -9.22 -0.01
CA ARG A 34 25.17 -10.15 -0.77
C ARG A 34 24.08 -10.84 0.06
N SER A 35 23.87 -10.42 1.31
CA SER A 35 22.88 -11.00 2.23
C SER A 35 21.45 -10.96 1.69
N PHE A 36 21.10 -9.95 0.88
CA PHE A 36 19.80 -9.83 0.24
C PHE A 36 19.46 -10.99 -0.70
N LEU A 37 20.46 -11.65 -1.30
CA LEU A 37 20.27 -12.83 -2.16
C LEU A 37 19.67 -14.03 -1.41
N TYR A 38 19.83 -14.03 -0.08
CA TYR A 38 19.41 -15.11 0.82
C TYR A 38 18.31 -14.66 1.78
N SER A 39 17.68 -13.50 1.51
CA SER A 39 16.60 -12.99 2.33
C SER A 39 15.38 -13.93 2.28
N GLU A 40 14.82 -14.25 3.44
CA GLU A 40 13.53 -14.96 3.52
C GLU A 40 12.33 -14.05 3.21
N GLU A 41 12.56 -12.76 2.95
CA GLU A 41 11.54 -11.78 2.62
C GLU A 41 11.66 -11.16 1.22
N ALA A 42 12.73 -11.47 0.49
CA ALA A 42 12.97 -10.90 -0.84
C ALA A 42 13.39 -11.92 -1.87
N PHE A 43 13.07 -11.61 -3.12
CA PHE A 43 13.39 -12.43 -4.28
C PHE A 43 14.12 -11.61 -5.34
N VAL A 44 15.11 -12.20 -6.00
CA VAL A 44 15.77 -11.59 -7.16
C VAL A 44 15.16 -12.16 -8.43
N LEU A 45 14.47 -11.31 -9.19
CA LEU A 45 13.83 -11.66 -10.45
C LEU A 45 14.76 -11.30 -11.63
N PRO A 46 15.22 -12.29 -12.42
CA PRO A 46 15.99 -12.00 -13.63
C PRO A 46 15.12 -11.30 -14.68
N THR A 47 15.67 -10.34 -15.42
CA THR A 47 14.97 -9.72 -16.57
C THR A 47 14.67 -10.72 -17.70
N SER A 48 15.40 -11.83 -17.76
CA SER A 48 15.16 -12.95 -18.69
C SER A 48 13.86 -13.72 -18.38
N ALA A 49 13.25 -13.52 -17.21
CA ALA A 49 12.01 -14.16 -16.77
C ALA A 49 10.79 -13.83 -17.64
N LEU A 50 10.88 -12.82 -18.53
CA LEU A 50 9.87 -12.51 -19.56
C LEU A 50 9.52 -13.71 -20.46
N SER A 51 10.36 -14.75 -20.49
CA SER A 51 10.22 -15.92 -21.34
C SER A 51 9.64 -17.16 -20.65
N SER A 52 9.40 -17.14 -19.33
CA SER A 52 8.91 -18.31 -18.59
C SER A 52 7.38 -18.45 -18.65
N LYS A 53 6.90 -19.62 -19.07
CA LYS A 53 5.49 -20.03 -18.98
C LYS A 53 5.14 -20.53 -17.57
N GLU A 54 5.46 -19.77 -16.54
CA GLU A 54 5.10 -20.15 -15.16
C GLU A 54 3.67 -19.73 -14.84
N GLU A 55 2.85 -20.68 -14.36
CA GLU A 55 1.47 -20.45 -13.92
C GLU A 55 1.44 -19.81 -12.51
N CYS A 56 2.13 -18.68 -12.33
CA CYS A 56 2.05 -17.92 -11.09
C CYS A 56 1.28 -16.60 -11.31
N PRO A 57 0.14 -16.36 -10.64
CA PRO A 57 -0.64 -15.12 -10.80
C PRO A 57 0.19 -13.86 -10.52
N ALA A 58 1.02 -13.89 -9.47
CA ALA A 58 1.90 -12.78 -9.13
C ALA A 58 2.90 -12.44 -10.23
N LEU A 59 3.57 -13.45 -10.81
CA LEU A 59 4.50 -13.22 -11.90
C LEU A 59 3.77 -12.72 -13.14
N THR A 60 2.60 -13.29 -13.45
CA THR A 60 1.75 -12.85 -14.56
C THR A 60 1.36 -11.37 -14.41
N ASN A 61 0.92 -10.95 -13.23
CA ASN A 61 0.57 -9.56 -12.95
C ASN A 61 1.76 -8.60 -13.10
N ILE A 62 2.96 -9.02 -12.65
CA ILE A 62 4.20 -8.24 -12.80
C ILE A 62 4.58 -8.08 -14.28
N LEU A 63 4.43 -9.15 -15.07
CA LEU A 63 4.70 -9.15 -16.52
C LEU A 63 3.70 -8.28 -17.28
N ASP A 64 2.41 -8.46 -17.02
CA ASP A 64 1.32 -7.71 -17.66
C ASP A 64 1.38 -6.20 -17.36
N SER A 65 1.96 -5.84 -16.22
CA SER A 65 2.14 -4.45 -15.77
C SER A 65 3.47 -3.82 -16.24
N ASP A 66 4.28 -4.51 -17.06
CA ASP A 66 5.59 -4.05 -17.54
C ASP A 66 6.56 -3.63 -16.40
N GLN A 67 6.50 -4.34 -15.27
CA GLN A 67 7.28 -4.00 -14.08
C GLN A 67 8.66 -4.66 -14.05
N VAL A 68 8.95 -5.59 -14.97
CA VAL A 68 10.24 -6.29 -15.09
C VAL A 68 11.27 -5.41 -15.79
N ARG A 69 11.69 -4.33 -15.10
CA ARG A 69 12.72 -3.40 -15.57
C ARG A 69 13.94 -3.49 -14.68
N HIS A 70 15.13 -3.54 -15.29
CA HIS A 70 16.40 -3.60 -14.57
C HIS A 70 16.46 -2.52 -13.48
N GLY A 71 16.81 -2.92 -12.26
CA GLY A 71 17.02 -2.01 -11.12
C GLY A 71 15.75 -1.66 -10.37
N ASN A 72 14.58 -2.10 -10.85
CA ASN A 72 13.33 -1.94 -10.14
C ASN A 72 13.34 -2.73 -8.83
N ILE A 73 12.80 -2.09 -7.80
CA ILE A 73 12.43 -2.75 -6.55
C ILE A 73 10.90 -2.73 -6.50
N LEU A 74 10.29 -3.91 -6.52
CA LEU A 74 8.85 -4.07 -6.42
C LEU A 74 8.49 -4.45 -4.99
N ILE A 75 7.44 -3.83 -4.46
CA ILE A 75 6.93 -4.05 -3.12
C ILE A 75 5.57 -4.71 -3.23
N GLN A 76 5.36 -5.79 -2.48
CA GLN A 76 4.07 -6.49 -2.45
C GLN A 76 2.99 -5.61 -1.81
N SER A 77 1.78 -5.62 -2.38
CA SER A 77 0.63 -4.95 -1.76
C SER A 77 0.31 -5.59 -0.41
N PRO A 78 0.00 -4.78 0.62
CA PRO A 78 -0.47 -5.31 1.90
C PRO A 78 -1.90 -5.87 1.83
N TYR A 79 -2.63 -5.64 0.74
CA TYR A 79 -4.03 -6.03 0.57
C TYR A 79 -4.22 -7.17 -0.44
N ASP A 80 -3.27 -7.35 -1.36
CA ASP A 80 -3.22 -8.46 -2.31
C ASP A 80 -1.79 -9.02 -2.46
N ARG A 81 -1.63 -10.32 -2.25
CA ARG A 81 -0.32 -11.01 -2.23
C ARG A 81 0.26 -11.25 -3.62
N ASP A 82 -0.54 -11.08 -4.66
CA ASP A 82 -0.14 -11.28 -6.05
C ASP A 82 -0.01 -9.95 -6.82
N VAL A 83 -0.13 -8.81 -6.12
CA VAL A 83 0.00 -7.47 -6.71
C VAL A 83 1.21 -6.76 -6.14
N TYR A 84 1.91 -6.03 -7.01
CA TYR A 84 3.14 -5.32 -6.70
C TYR A 84 3.09 -3.89 -7.22
N ALA A 85 3.80 -3.00 -6.52
CA ALA A 85 4.03 -1.63 -6.95
C ALA A 85 5.53 -1.33 -6.90
N GLU A 86 6.01 -0.44 -7.78
CA GLU A 86 7.39 0.04 -7.72
C GLU A 86 7.64 0.79 -6.41
N LEU A 87 8.84 0.67 -5.85
CA LEU A 87 9.22 1.27 -4.57
C LEU A 87 8.90 2.77 -4.49
N SER A 88 9.13 3.50 -5.58
CA SER A 88 8.87 4.94 -5.72
C SER A 88 7.38 5.30 -5.63
N GLU A 89 6.48 4.39 -5.99
CA GLU A 89 5.04 4.62 -6.11
C GLU A 89 4.23 3.85 -5.06
N ALA A 90 4.82 2.82 -4.44
CA ALA A 90 4.16 1.88 -3.55
C ALA A 90 3.37 2.56 -2.43
N LYS A 91 3.92 3.61 -1.81
CA LYS A 91 3.20 4.37 -0.79
C LYS A 91 1.90 4.96 -1.32
N GLU A 92 1.96 5.60 -2.48
CA GLU A 92 0.80 6.23 -3.10
C GLU A 92 -0.25 5.19 -3.49
N VAL A 93 0.19 4.15 -4.20
CA VAL A 93 -0.68 3.06 -4.69
C VAL A 93 -1.42 2.39 -3.53
N PHE A 94 -0.69 1.98 -2.48
CA PHE A 94 -1.30 1.26 -1.35
C PHE A 94 -2.20 2.17 -0.50
N SER A 95 -1.85 3.45 -0.31
CA SER A 95 -2.74 4.38 0.38
C SER A 95 -4.06 4.60 -0.36
N MET A 96 -4.01 4.67 -1.69
CA MET A 96 -5.22 4.76 -2.52
C MET A 96 -6.04 3.47 -2.47
N GLU A 97 -5.37 2.31 -2.49
CA GLU A 97 -6.01 1.01 -2.34
C GLU A 97 -6.75 0.88 -1.00
N LYS A 98 -6.14 1.32 0.11
CA LYS A 98 -6.80 1.36 1.43
C LYS A 98 -8.06 2.23 1.42
N MET A 99 -7.99 3.41 0.81
CA MET A 99 -9.14 4.32 0.70
C MET A 99 -10.28 3.69 -0.11
N ARG A 100 -9.96 2.98 -1.21
CA ARG A 100 -10.94 2.22 -2.00
C ARG A 100 -11.55 1.08 -1.19
N HIS A 101 -10.76 0.34 -0.42
CA HIS A 101 -11.30 -0.71 0.45
C HIS A 101 -12.22 -0.14 1.52
N PHE A 102 -11.88 0.98 2.14
CA PHE A 102 -12.72 1.63 3.13
C PHE A 102 -14.06 2.10 2.55
N THR A 103 -14.03 2.81 1.41
CA THR A 103 -15.26 3.29 0.75
C THR A 103 -16.15 2.14 0.28
N ARG A 104 -15.55 1.05 -0.21
CA ARG A 104 -16.28 -0.17 -0.58
C ARG A 104 -16.87 -0.89 0.63
N LEU A 105 -16.14 -0.97 1.74
CA LEU A 105 -16.67 -1.50 3.01
C LEU A 105 -17.90 -0.70 3.46
N CYS A 106 -17.81 0.64 3.45
CA CYS A 106 -18.94 1.50 3.79
C CYS A 106 -20.15 1.22 2.89
N GLN A 107 -19.93 1.03 1.59
CA GLN A 107 -21.00 0.68 0.66
C GLN A 107 -21.65 -0.67 0.98
N ILE A 108 -20.87 -1.71 1.30
CA ILE A 108 -21.38 -3.03 1.72
C ILE A 108 -22.19 -2.92 3.02
N LEU A 109 -21.76 -2.04 3.93
CA LEU A 109 -22.45 -1.71 5.17
C LEU A 109 -23.64 -0.75 4.98
N GLY A 110 -24.08 -0.52 3.74
CA GLY A 110 -25.27 0.27 3.43
C GLY A 110 -25.11 1.78 3.59
N ALA A 111 -23.87 2.30 3.65
CA ALA A 111 -23.64 3.74 3.74
C ALA A 111 -24.33 4.50 2.60
N SER A 112 -24.94 5.65 2.90
CA SER A 112 -25.49 6.58 1.92
C SER A 112 -24.48 7.67 1.55
N LYS A 113 -23.56 8.01 2.45
CA LYS A 113 -22.56 9.07 2.22
C LYS A 113 -21.26 8.79 2.98
N VAL A 114 -20.13 9.09 2.33
CA VAL A 114 -18.81 9.14 2.97
C VAL A 114 -18.19 10.50 2.65
N GLN A 115 -17.82 11.26 3.68
CA GLN A 115 -17.26 12.60 3.52
C GLN A 115 -16.00 12.77 4.37
N ILE A 116 -14.90 13.21 3.75
CA ILE A 116 -13.68 13.55 4.48
C ILE A 116 -13.92 14.83 5.30
N LYS A 117 -13.57 14.77 6.58
CA LYS A 117 -13.74 15.86 7.55
C LYS A 117 -12.42 16.48 7.96
N GLN A 118 -11.41 15.65 8.15
CA GLN A 118 -10.10 16.07 8.61
C GLN A 118 -9.02 15.17 8.02
N VAL A 119 -7.86 15.77 7.80
CA VAL A 119 -6.64 15.12 7.35
C VAL A 119 -5.53 15.42 8.34
N ASP A 120 -4.87 14.38 8.84
CA ASP A 120 -3.70 14.49 9.70
C ASP A 120 -2.47 13.94 8.98
N ILE A 121 -1.42 14.74 8.91
CA ILE A 121 -0.13 14.38 8.32
C ILE A 121 0.90 14.43 9.42
N THR A 122 1.48 13.27 9.76
CA THR A 122 2.54 13.18 10.77
C THR A 122 3.87 12.87 10.10
N LYS A 123 4.86 13.74 10.30
CA LYS A 123 6.23 13.58 9.83
C LYS A 123 7.19 13.91 10.96
N GLU A 124 8.13 13.00 11.24
CA GLU A 124 9.17 13.20 12.28
C GLU A 124 8.60 13.60 13.65
N GLY A 125 7.42 13.07 14.01
CA GLY A 125 6.73 13.36 15.26
C GLY A 125 5.92 14.66 15.28
N ALA A 126 6.06 15.53 14.28
CA ALA A 126 5.20 16.70 14.10
C ALA A 126 3.94 16.33 13.32
N THR A 127 2.77 16.73 13.81
CA THR A 127 1.47 16.48 13.14
C THR A 127 0.87 17.80 12.64
N SER A 128 0.56 17.84 11.35
CA SER A 128 -0.19 18.91 10.70
C SER A 128 -1.62 18.44 10.47
N THR A 129 -2.59 19.20 10.96
CA THR A 129 -4.02 18.88 10.85
C THR A 129 -4.72 19.88 9.93
N LEU A 130 -5.48 19.36 8.97
CA LEU A 130 -6.31 20.13 8.05
C LEU A 130 -7.78 19.76 8.27
N ASN A 131 -8.58 20.72 8.76
CA ASN A 131 -10.02 20.56 8.94
C ASN A 131 -10.78 21.10 7.72
N LEU A 132 -11.72 20.31 7.22
CA LEU A 132 -12.47 20.58 5.99
C LEU A 132 -13.94 20.96 6.24
N GLU A 133 -14.37 20.95 7.50
CA GLU A 133 -15.70 21.42 7.87
C GLU A 133 -15.84 22.92 7.58
N GLY A 134 -16.64 23.26 6.56
CA GLY A 134 -16.98 24.64 6.21
C GLY A 134 -16.15 25.31 5.11
N ARG A 135 -15.23 24.60 4.43
CA ARG A 135 -14.48 25.15 3.29
C ARG A 135 -14.52 24.18 2.10
N THR A 136 -15.20 24.56 1.02
CA THR A 136 -15.27 23.81 -0.25
C THR A 136 -14.09 24.08 -1.18
N THR A 137 -13.10 24.85 -0.75
CA THR A 137 -12.00 25.27 -1.62
C THR A 137 -10.70 25.29 -0.82
N LEU A 138 -9.82 24.35 -1.14
CA LEU A 138 -8.39 24.33 -0.79
C LEU A 138 -7.62 25.38 -1.61
N ALA A 139 -8.17 26.60 -1.72
CA ALA A 139 -7.39 27.75 -2.15
C ALA A 139 -6.78 28.34 -0.88
N THR A 140 -5.47 28.60 -0.88
CA THR A 140 -4.69 29.23 0.21
C THR A 140 -4.38 28.37 1.44
N ALA A 141 -3.88 27.17 1.22
CA ALA A 141 -2.77 26.69 2.02
C ALA A 141 -1.75 26.13 1.02
N GLU A 142 -0.87 27.00 0.52
CA GLU A 142 0.44 26.59 0.01
C GLU A 142 1.18 25.97 1.19
N VAL A 143 0.77 24.77 1.60
CA VAL A 143 1.66 23.94 2.37
C VAL A 143 2.63 23.39 1.34
N SER A 144 3.89 23.74 1.54
CA SER A 144 5.09 23.25 0.89
C SER A 144 5.23 21.72 1.03
N PHE A 145 4.23 20.96 0.58
CA PHE A 145 4.25 19.51 0.49
C PHE A 145 4.69 19.13 -0.92
N GLU A 146 5.96 19.34 -1.25
CA GLU A 146 6.62 18.59 -2.34
C GLU A 146 6.94 17.18 -1.82
N SER A 147 5.91 16.40 -1.49
CA SER A 147 6.06 15.02 -1.02
C SER A 147 5.07 14.07 -1.67
N SER A 148 5.38 12.76 -1.61
CA SER A 148 4.49 11.67 -2.06
C SER A 148 3.07 11.76 -1.47
N ILE A 149 2.92 12.30 -0.26
CA ILE A 149 1.64 12.55 0.40
C ILE A 149 0.78 13.57 -0.35
N SER A 150 1.38 14.56 -1.01
CA SER A 150 0.61 15.56 -1.78
C SER A 150 -0.17 14.93 -2.94
N LYS A 151 0.42 13.93 -3.61
CA LYS A 151 -0.24 13.16 -4.68
C LYS A 151 -1.38 12.32 -4.11
N VAL A 152 -1.12 11.62 -3.00
CA VAL A 152 -2.16 10.86 -2.28
C VAL A 152 -3.32 11.77 -1.90
N LEU A 153 -3.06 12.94 -1.32
CA LEU A 153 -4.10 13.89 -0.93
C LEU A 153 -4.92 14.39 -2.11
N LYS A 154 -4.26 14.79 -3.21
CA LYS A 154 -4.96 15.21 -4.45
C LYS A 154 -5.92 14.12 -4.93
N ASN A 155 -5.46 12.88 -4.98
CA ASN A 155 -6.25 11.75 -5.45
C ASN A 155 -7.36 11.38 -4.47
N VAL A 156 -7.09 11.36 -3.16
CA VAL A 156 -8.07 11.11 -2.10
C VAL A 156 -9.19 12.15 -2.12
N PHE A 157 -8.87 13.44 -2.24
CA PHE A 157 -9.87 14.50 -2.28
C PHE A 157 -10.75 14.45 -3.53
N SER A 158 -10.29 13.84 -4.62
CA SER A 158 -11.13 13.59 -5.78
C SER A 158 -12.21 12.51 -5.54
N ILE A 159 -12.05 11.70 -4.50
CA ILE A 159 -12.99 10.63 -4.15
C ILE A 159 -14.09 11.21 -3.27
N SER A 160 -15.26 11.45 -3.88
CA SER A 160 -16.51 11.66 -3.16
C SER A 160 -17.50 10.59 -3.59
N SER A 161 -18.11 9.92 -2.61
CA SER A 161 -19.06 8.85 -2.87
C SER A 161 -20.40 9.15 -2.20
N SER A 162 -21.46 9.05 -3.01
CA SER A 162 -22.84 9.04 -2.55
C SER A 162 -23.53 7.82 -3.12
N TYR A 163 -24.30 7.15 -2.29
CA TYR A 163 -24.96 5.89 -2.61
C TYR A 163 -26.44 6.01 -2.27
N SER A 164 -27.27 5.11 -2.79
CA SER A 164 -28.69 5.06 -2.46
C SER A 164 -28.97 4.71 -0.99
N GLY A 165 -27.95 4.26 -0.24
CA GLY A 165 -28.12 3.63 1.06
C GLY A 165 -28.71 2.22 0.93
N GLY A 166 -28.68 1.44 2.00
CA GLY A 166 -29.22 0.09 1.99
C GLY A 166 -29.12 -0.63 3.32
N GLN A 167 -29.66 -1.86 3.35
CA GLN A 167 -29.46 -2.75 4.49
C GLN A 167 -28.00 -3.21 4.53
N PRO A 168 -27.35 -3.21 5.70
CA PRO A 168 -25.97 -3.63 5.81
C PRO A 168 -25.84 -5.15 5.57
N ASP A 169 -24.90 -5.54 4.70
CA ASP A 169 -24.50 -6.94 4.53
C ASP A 169 -23.28 -7.24 5.42
N ILE A 170 -23.55 -7.70 6.65
CA ILE A 170 -22.51 -7.95 7.64
C ILE A 170 -21.62 -9.13 7.23
N VAL A 171 -22.23 -10.23 6.75
CA VAL A 171 -21.47 -11.43 6.33
C VAL A 171 -20.58 -11.10 5.14
N GLY A 172 -21.11 -10.38 4.15
CA GLY A 172 -20.34 -9.89 3.01
C GLY A 172 -19.21 -8.95 3.43
N ALA A 173 -19.44 -8.08 4.41
CA ALA A 173 -18.42 -7.17 4.94
C ALA A 173 -17.26 -7.93 5.61
N GLU A 174 -17.54 -8.95 6.44
CA GLU A 174 -16.51 -9.77 7.06
C GLU A 174 -15.68 -10.53 6.02
N GLN A 175 -16.35 -11.17 5.06
CA GLN A 175 -15.69 -11.91 3.98
C GLN A 175 -14.82 -10.96 3.14
N TYR A 176 -15.31 -9.76 2.85
CA TYR A 176 -14.58 -8.74 2.13
C TYR A 176 -13.30 -8.33 2.87
N LEU A 177 -13.38 -8.05 4.18
CA LEU A 177 -12.20 -7.69 4.97
C LEU A 177 -11.18 -8.84 5.04
N ARG A 178 -11.61 -10.10 5.13
CA ARG A 178 -10.70 -11.25 5.12
C ARG A 178 -10.00 -11.42 3.78
N LYS A 179 -10.75 -11.34 2.68
CA LYS A 179 -10.22 -11.47 1.33
C LYS A 179 -9.12 -10.45 1.04
N ASN A 180 -9.29 -9.21 1.51
CA ASN A 180 -8.34 -8.12 1.28
C ASN A 180 -7.38 -7.90 2.46
N LEU A 181 -7.20 -8.90 3.33
CA LEU A 181 -6.24 -8.88 4.46
C LEU A 181 -6.44 -7.74 5.48
N LEU A 182 -7.63 -7.15 5.54
CA LEU A 182 -7.98 -6.01 6.38
C LEU A 182 -8.73 -6.38 7.67
N TRP A 183 -9.03 -7.66 7.90
CA TRP A 183 -9.76 -8.09 9.11
C TRP A 183 -9.10 -7.70 10.44
N ASN A 184 -7.77 -7.62 10.44
CA ASN A 184 -7.00 -7.26 11.64
C ASN A 184 -6.90 -5.74 11.85
N ASP A 185 -7.45 -4.92 10.94
CA ASP A 185 -7.63 -3.49 11.17
C ASP A 185 -8.80 -3.31 12.14
N SER A 186 -8.48 -2.92 13.39
CA SER A 186 -9.46 -2.80 14.46
C SER A 186 -10.51 -1.74 14.19
N VAL A 187 -10.19 -0.70 13.44
CA VAL A 187 -11.15 0.36 13.09
C VAL A 187 -12.19 -0.19 12.12
N LEU A 188 -11.73 -0.86 11.06
CA LEU A 188 -12.62 -1.44 10.05
C LEU A 188 -13.47 -2.57 10.63
N ARG A 189 -12.87 -3.45 11.44
CA ARG A 189 -13.61 -4.52 12.12
C ARG A 189 -14.65 -3.96 13.09
N GLY A 190 -14.27 -2.97 13.90
CA GLY A 190 -15.19 -2.31 14.84
C GLY A 190 -16.39 -1.68 14.14
N LEU A 191 -16.21 -1.12 12.93
CA LEU A 191 -17.32 -0.58 12.14
C LEU A 191 -18.32 -1.66 11.72
N VAL A 192 -17.84 -2.84 11.30
CA VAL A 192 -18.69 -3.99 10.95
C VAL A 192 -19.47 -4.47 12.17
N GLU A 193 -18.79 -4.63 13.30
CA GLU A 193 -19.41 -5.04 14.58
C GLU A 193 -20.51 -4.04 15.01
N GLN A 194 -20.26 -2.74 14.90
CA GLN A 194 -21.22 -1.70 15.25
C GLN A 194 -22.43 -1.65 14.32
N ARG A 195 -22.25 -1.81 13.00
CA ARG A 195 -23.37 -1.89 12.05
C ARG A 195 -24.16 -3.20 12.16
N GLY A 196 -23.56 -4.26 12.69
CA GLY A 196 -24.22 -5.55 12.90
C GLY A 196 -25.21 -5.59 14.06
N HIS A 197 -25.29 -4.55 14.90
CA HIS A 197 -26.17 -4.53 16.05
C HIS A 197 -27.65 -4.40 15.64
N GLN A 198 -28.49 -5.39 15.96
CA GLN A 198 -29.86 -5.46 15.41
C GLN A 198 -30.85 -4.43 15.99
N SER A 199 -30.68 -4.02 17.25
CA SER A 199 -31.64 -3.15 17.96
C SER A 199 -31.24 -1.68 18.03
N ASN A 200 -29.98 -1.37 17.69
CA ASN A 200 -29.43 -0.01 17.81
C ASN A 200 -28.30 0.18 16.81
N GLN A 201 -28.65 0.28 15.53
CA GLN A 201 -27.68 0.50 14.47
C GLN A 201 -27.19 1.94 14.49
N ILE A 202 -25.88 2.11 14.32
CA ILE A 202 -25.30 3.43 14.09
C ILE A 202 -25.87 4.04 12.80
N LYS A 203 -26.20 5.33 12.84
CA LYS A 203 -26.72 6.13 11.71
C LYS A 203 -25.67 7.04 11.10
N ASP A 204 -24.74 7.50 11.93
CA ASP A 204 -23.61 8.29 11.51
C ASP A 204 -22.44 8.06 12.48
N GLN A 205 -21.23 8.18 11.97
CA GLN A 205 -20.02 8.06 12.77
C GLN A 205 -18.85 8.78 12.11
N ASN A 206 -18.01 9.42 12.92
CA ASN A 206 -16.70 9.88 12.51
C ASN A 206 -15.68 8.74 12.68
N ILE A 207 -15.02 8.38 11.60
CA ILE A 207 -14.10 7.25 11.52
C ILE A 207 -12.73 7.76 11.07
N CYS A 208 -11.71 7.51 11.87
CA CYS A 208 -10.33 7.84 11.53
C CYS A 208 -9.58 6.58 11.06
N ILE A 209 -9.05 6.61 9.84
CA ILE A 209 -8.19 5.55 9.30
C ILE A 209 -6.81 6.10 8.96
N ASN A 210 -5.76 5.31 9.20
CA ASN A 210 -4.41 5.62 8.74
C ASN A 210 -4.19 4.97 7.37
N LEU A 211 -3.92 5.78 6.34
CA LEU A 211 -3.74 5.35 4.95
C LEU A 211 -2.35 4.81 4.63
N THR A 212 -1.30 5.21 5.36
CA THR A 212 0.08 4.84 5.01
C THR A 212 0.66 3.78 5.93
N ARG A 213 -0.03 3.39 7.01
CA ARG A 213 0.47 2.42 7.99
C ARG A 213 0.90 1.09 7.38
N GLU A 214 0.06 0.46 6.58
CA GLU A 214 0.39 -0.83 5.94
C GLU A 214 1.41 -0.66 4.82
N ALA A 215 1.38 0.47 4.12
CA ALA A 215 2.38 0.81 3.11
C ALA A 215 3.77 0.93 3.73
N ASN A 216 3.91 1.67 4.83
CA ASN A 216 5.17 1.85 5.57
C ASN A 216 5.71 0.50 6.08
N LYS A 217 4.83 -0.40 6.56
CA LYS A 217 5.23 -1.77 6.94
C LYS A 217 5.77 -2.57 5.76
N SER A 218 5.18 -2.44 4.58
CA SER A 218 5.61 -3.15 3.37
C SER A 218 6.94 -2.59 2.84
N LEU A 219 7.08 -1.26 2.79
CA LEU A 219 8.32 -0.57 2.43
C LEU A 219 9.49 -0.89 3.36
N SER A 220 9.22 -1.09 4.66
CA SER A 220 10.26 -1.42 5.64
C SER A 220 10.99 -2.72 5.34
N VAL A 221 10.41 -3.62 4.53
CA VAL A 221 11.09 -4.83 4.06
C VAL A 221 12.27 -4.46 3.16
N ALA A 222 12.03 -3.61 2.15
CA ALA A 222 13.08 -3.17 1.23
C ALA A 222 14.17 -2.35 1.93
N ALA A 223 13.81 -1.54 2.93
CA ALA A 223 14.77 -0.78 3.73
C ALA A 223 15.81 -1.68 4.43
N LYS A 224 15.40 -2.88 4.86
CA LYS A 224 16.26 -3.84 5.58
C LYS A 224 17.19 -4.65 4.67
N LEU A 225 16.99 -4.63 3.36
CA LEU A 225 17.75 -5.47 2.43
C LEU A 225 19.20 -5.04 2.24
N ASN A 226 19.61 -3.86 2.71
CA ASN A 226 20.99 -3.38 2.60
C ASN A 226 21.61 -3.57 1.20
N LEU A 227 20.86 -3.20 0.16
CA LEU A 227 21.23 -3.44 -1.23
C LEU A 227 22.53 -2.69 -1.61
N PRO A 228 23.43 -3.33 -2.38
CA PRO A 228 24.63 -2.69 -2.89
C PRO A 228 24.22 -1.73 -4.01
N ILE A 229 24.26 -0.43 -3.74
CA ILE A 229 23.79 0.60 -4.70
C ILE A 229 24.76 0.72 -5.90
N LYS A 230 26.05 0.43 -5.67
CA LYS A 230 27.08 0.55 -6.69
C LYS A 230 27.00 -0.65 -7.63
N ASN A 231 27.04 -0.38 -8.93
CA ASN A 231 27.22 -1.35 -10.02
C ASN A 231 26.02 -2.22 -10.42
N ILE A 232 24.85 -2.14 -9.77
CA ILE A 232 23.69 -2.97 -10.14
C ILE A 232 22.41 -2.20 -10.55
N GLY A 233 22.56 -0.94 -10.93
CA GLY A 233 21.47 -0.15 -11.53
C GLY A 233 20.33 0.24 -10.57
N ILE A 234 20.48 0.03 -9.26
CA ILE A 234 19.51 0.45 -8.25
C ILE A 234 19.60 1.96 -8.00
N GLN A 235 18.45 2.62 -7.85
CA GLN A 235 18.41 4.04 -7.50
C GLN A 235 19.10 4.33 -6.16
N ALA A 236 19.98 5.32 -6.12
CA ALA A 236 20.82 5.60 -4.95
C ALA A 236 20.03 6.02 -3.69
N ASN A 237 18.84 6.57 -3.86
CA ASN A 237 17.96 6.99 -2.78
C ASN A 237 16.94 5.92 -2.33
N TYR A 238 17.06 4.66 -2.79
CA TYR A 238 16.07 3.62 -2.48
C TYR A 238 15.80 3.49 -0.97
N ARG A 239 16.85 3.57 -0.15
CA ARG A 239 16.75 3.43 1.31
C ARG A 239 15.99 4.59 1.94
N GLU A 240 16.24 5.82 1.47
CA GLU A 240 15.51 7.00 1.92
C GLU A 240 14.01 6.84 1.64
N VAL A 241 13.66 6.44 0.41
CA VAL A 241 12.26 6.17 0.01
C VAL A 241 11.64 5.05 0.85
N ALA A 242 12.35 3.94 1.03
CA ALA A 242 11.87 2.78 1.78
C ALA A 242 11.73 3.02 3.29
N SER A 243 12.55 3.92 3.85
CA SER A 243 12.55 4.27 5.28
C SER A 243 11.71 5.50 5.61
N ALA A 244 11.17 6.21 4.61
CA ALA A 244 10.37 7.40 4.83
C ALA A 244 9.11 7.10 5.65
N SER A 245 9.14 7.46 6.93
CA SER A 245 8.01 7.27 7.86
C SER A 245 7.15 8.52 7.92
N GLU A 246 6.41 8.76 6.84
CA GLU A 246 5.36 9.78 6.81
C GLU A 246 4.00 9.07 7.01
N GLU A 247 3.23 9.52 8.00
CA GLU A 247 1.90 9.01 8.30
C GLU A 247 0.82 9.94 7.78
N LEU A 248 -0.18 9.38 7.11
CA LEU A 248 -1.35 10.09 6.64
C LEU A 248 -2.59 9.42 7.24
N SER A 249 -3.37 10.16 8.01
CA SER A 249 -4.65 9.72 8.55
C SER A 249 -5.80 10.58 8.04
N LEU A 250 -6.94 9.95 7.77
CA LEU A 250 -8.16 10.61 7.35
C LEU A 250 -9.25 10.36 8.37
N THR A 251 -9.84 11.43 8.89
CA THR A 251 -11.10 11.35 9.61
C THR A 251 -12.24 11.65 8.64
N MET A 252 -13.17 10.71 8.53
CA MET A 252 -14.32 10.78 7.63
C MET A 252 -15.61 10.64 8.42
N ASN A 253 -16.61 11.40 8.05
CA ASN A 253 -17.98 11.17 8.48
C ASN A 253 -18.64 10.18 7.51
N VAL A 254 -19.15 9.09 8.05
CA VAL A 254 -19.94 8.10 7.31
C VAL A 254 -21.38 8.18 7.77
N VAL A 255 -22.29 8.33 6.82
CA VAL A 255 -23.74 8.33 7.04
C VAL A 255 -24.32 7.08 6.41
N PHE A 256 -25.27 6.48 7.11
CA PHE A 256 -25.69 5.10 6.97
C PHE A 256 -27.18 4.90 6.75
#